data_AF-A0A7Y6X4D3-F1
#
_entry.id   AF-A0A7Y6X4D3-F1
#
_cell.length_a   1.000
_cell.length_b   1.000
_cell.length_c   1.000
_cell.angle_alpha   90.00
_cell.angle_beta   90.00
_cell.angle_gamma   90.00
#
_symmetry.space_group_name_H-M   'P 1'
#
loop_
_entity.id
_entity.type
_entity.pdbx_description
1 polymer ?
#
loop_
_entity_poly.entity_id
_entity_poly.type
_entity_poly.pdbx_seq_one_letter_code
_entity_poly.pdbx_strand_id
1 'polypeptide(L)' 'MTAAVTPAGQELLLDVRGLTTELALEAGPVRAVDDVSFALPPGGTLGVVVS' A
#
# COMPACT_ATOMS: atom_id res chain seq x y z
N MET A 1 10.44 18.72 9.94
CA MET A 1 9.26 17.98 9.45
C MET A 1 8.75 18.71 8.23
N THR A 2 9.20 18.31 7.04
CA THR A 2 8.78 18.93 5.77
C THR A 2 7.56 18.17 5.29
N ALA A 3 6.38 18.80 5.34
CA ALA A 3 5.18 18.26 4.73
C ALA A 3 5.39 18.25 3.20
N ALA A 4 5.31 17.09 2.58
CA ALA A 4 5.31 16.98 1.13
C ALA A 4 4.09 17.74 0.59
N VAL A 5 4.34 18.77 -0.21
CA VAL A 5 3.30 19.49 -0.93
C VAL A 5 2.79 18.59 -2.05
N THR A 6 1.56 18.08 -1.92
CA THR A 6 0.89 17.39 -3.04
C THR A 6 0.42 18.45 -4.02
N PRO A 7 0.92 18.50 -5.26
CA PRO A 7 0.47 19.49 -6.23
C PRO A 7 -1.02 19.27 -6.52
N ALA A 8 -1.81 20.33 -6.34
CA ALA A 8 -3.24 20.35 -6.67
C ALA A 8 -3.40 20.07 -8.17
N GLY A 9 -3.85 18.86 -8.50
CA GLY A 9 -3.90 18.32 -9.86
C GLY A 9 -3.59 16.82 -9.95
N GLN A 10 -3.12 16.20 -8.87
CA GLN A 10 -2.97 14.76 -8.73
C GLN A 10 -3.84 14.30 -7.55
N GLU A 11 -5.15 14.27 -7.74
CA GLU A 11 -6.07 13.76 -6.72
C GLU A 11 -5.75 12.27 -6.53
N LEU A 12 -5.12 11.89 -5.42
CA LEU A 12 -4.86 10.48 -5.12
C LEU A 12 -6.16 9.85 -4.65
N LEU A 13 -6.59 8.79 -5.32
CA LEU A 13 -7.76 8.03 -4.87
C LEU A 13 -7.41 7.19 -3.63
N LEU A 14 -6.18 6.69 -3.59
CA LEU A 14 -5.69 5.84 -2.50
C LEU A 14 -4.23 6.18 -2.20
N ASP A 15 -3.90 6.35 -0.93
CA ASP A 15 -2.54 6.51 -0.39
C ASP A 15 -2.39 5.54 0.78
N VAL A 16 -1.66 4.45 0.57
CA VAL A 16 -1.39 3.40 1.55
C VAL A 16 0.05 3.53 2.03
N ARG A 17 0.25 3.53 3.35
CA ARG A 17 1.57 3.66 3.97
C ARG A 17 1.77 2.58 5.03
N GLY A 18 2.92 1.92 4.98
CA GLY A 18 3.34 0.91 5.96
C GLY A 18 2.37 -0.27 6.09
N LEU A 19 1.74 -0.70 5.00
CA LEU A 19 0.82 -1.83 5.02
C LEU A 19 1.56 -3.09 5.46
N THR A 20 1.13 -3.65 6.59
CA THR A 20 1.56 -4.94 7.09
C THR A 20 0.33 -5.82 7.28
N THR A 21 0.41 -7.08 6.85
CA THR A 21 -0.68 -8.04 7.01
C THR A 21 -0.11 -9.40 7.36
N GLU A 22 -0.66 -10.00 8.42
CA GLU A 22 -0.35 -11.34 8.87
C GLU A 22 -1.56 -12.24 8.68
N LEU A 23 -1.33 -13.45 8.20
CA LEU A 23 -2.33 -14.48 8.02
C LEU A 23 -2.10 -15.56 9.08
N ALA A 24 -3.10 -15.83 9.89
CA ALA A 24 -3.07 -16.92 10.86
C ALA A 24 -3.29 -18.25 10.13
N LEU A 25 -2.26 -19.11 10.12
CA LEU A 25 -2.33 -20.47 9.57
C LEU A 25 -2.06 -21.48 10.69
N GLU A 26 -2.46 -22.75 10.47
CA GLU A 26 -2.20 -23.83 11.45
C GLU A 26 -0.70 -24.05 11.71
N ALA A 27 0.14 -23.78 10.71
CA ALA A 27 1.61 -23.86 10.81
C ALA A 27 2.26 -22.64 11.50
N GLY A 28 1.46 -21.63 11.90
CA GLY A 28 1.91 -20.37 12.46
C GLY A 28 1.54 -19.16 11.61
N PRO A 29 1.68 -17.94 12.15
CA PRO A 29 1.38 -16.72 11.41
C PRO A 29 2.39 -16.52 10.27
N VAL A 30 1.89 -16.14 9.10
CA VAL A 30 2.71 -15.78 7.93
C VAL A 30 2.51 -14.30 7.62
N ARG A 31 3.62 -13.57 7.47
CA ARG A 31 3.59 -12.18 7.04
C ARG A 31 3.41 -12.11 5.53
N ALA A 32 2.18 -11.86 5.09
CA ALA A 32 1.79 -11.81 3.69
C ALA A 32 2.16 -10.47 3.03
N VAL A 33 2.15 -9.39 3.82
CA VAL A 33 2.60 -8.07 3.40
C VAL A 33 3.47 -7.48 4.51
N ASP A 34 4.64 -6.96 4.17
CA ASP A 34 5.60 -6.37 5.10
C ASP A 34 5.97 -4.95 4.67
N ASP A 35 5.49 -3.96 5.42
CA ASP A 35 5.81 -2.52 5.30
C ASP A 35 5.68 -1.93 3.87
N VAL A 36 4.61 -2.27 3.15
CA VAL A 36 4.41 -1.82 1.77
C VAL A 36 3.71 -0.45 1.74
N SER A 37 4.23 0.48 0.95
CA SER A 37 3.64 1.82 0.74
C SER A 37 3.44 2.10 -0.76
N PHE A 38 2.26 2.58 -1.14
CA PHE A 38 1.94 2.94 -2.52
C PHE A 38 0.81 3.96 -2.61
N ALA A 39 0.74 4.69 -3.72
CA ALA A 39 -0.35 5.61 -4.02
C ALA A 39 -0.96 5.27 -5.39
N LEU A 40 -2.28 5.38 -5.50
CA LEU A 40 -3.04 5.08 -6.71
C LEU A 40 -3.90 6.30 -7.09
N PRO A 41 -3.72 6.88 -8.29
CA PRO A 41 -4.61 7.91 -8.81
C PRO A 41 -5.93 7.31 -9.35
N PRO A 42 -6.99 8.12 -9.50
CA PRO A 42 -8.23 7.72 -10.16
C PRO A 42 -7.98 7.15 -11.55
N GLY A 43 -8.62 6.02 -11.85
CA GLY A 43 -8.45 5.33 -13.15
C GLY A 43 -7.13 4.57 -13.30
N GLY A 44 -6.22 4.64 -12.32
CA GLY A 44 -5.03 3.78 -12.26
C GLY A 44 -5.39 2.33 -11.91
N THR A 45 -4.55 1.38 -12.35
CA THR A 45 -4.67 -0.04 -12.00
C THR A 45 -3.46 -0.49 -11.20
N LEU A 46 -3.69 -1.18 -10.08
CA LEU A 46 -2.66 -1.80 -9.26
C LEU A 46 -2.57 -3.31 -9.58
N GLY A 47 -1.40 -3.79 -9.99
CA GLY A 47 -1.12 -5.21 -10.12
C GLY A 47 -0.43 -5.74 -8.87
N VAL A 48 -0.95 -6.84 -8.31
CA VAL A 48 -0.33 -7.55 -7.17
C VAL A 48 0.21 -8.87 -7.68
N VAL A 49 1.50 -9.12 -7.48
CA VAL A 49 2.17 -10.38 -7.85
C VAL A 49 2.57 -11.10 -6.58
N VAL A 50 2.05 -12.30 -6.40
CA VAL A 50 2.46 -13.22 -5.35
C VAL A 50 3.51 -14.16 -5.93
N SER A 51 4.69 -14.23 -5.30
CA SER A 51 5.76 -15.15 -5.68
C SER A 51 5.77 -16.40 -4.81
#